data_AF-A0A8T5RQ68-F1
#
_entry.id   AF-A0A8T5RQ68-F1
#
_cell.length_a   1.000
_cell.length_b   1.000
_cell.length_c   1.000
_cell.angle_alpha   90.00
_cell.angle_beta   90.00
_cell.angle_gamma   90.00
#
_symmetry.space_group_name_H-M   'P 1'
#
loop_
_entity.id
_entity.type
_entity.pdbx_description
1 polymer ?
#
loop_
_entity_poly.entity_id
_entity_poly.type
_entity_poly.pdbx_seq_one_letter_code
_entity_poly.pdbx_strand_id
1 'polypeptide(L)'
;QLNQILANLTYLNNTYKVEILIINETSRKSQDGLTTEVQSGGKVMTYWITHALKIERTNVLNERNFMLTHFIEKIILEFKLIMTKNGFRLLK
;
A
#
# COMPACT_ATOMS: atom_id res chain seq x y z
N GLN A 1 -18.31 5.21 7.89
CA GLN A 1 -18.48 4.99 6.43
C GLN A 1 -17.39 4.09 5.85
N LEU A 2 -16.09 4.40 6.00
CA LEU A 2 -14.98 3.56 5.49
C LEU A 2 -15.05 2.08 5.91
N ASN A 3 -15.34 1.80 7.18
CA ASN A 3 -15.44 0.43 7.70
C ASN A 3 -16.47 -0.43 6.94
N GLN A 4 -17.63 0.14 6.60
CA GLN A 4 -18.68 -0.56 5.86
C GLN A 4 -18.25 -0.84 4.42
N ILE A 5 -17.55 0.10 3.79
CA ILE A 5 -17.01 -0.08 2.44
C ILE A 5 -16.03 -1.25 2.43
N LEU A 6 -15.09 -1.30 3.38
CA LEU A 6 -14.10 -2.37 3.48
C LEU A 6 -14.75 -3.74 3.79
N ALA A 7 -15.77 -3.77 4.63
CA ALA A 7 -16.54 -4.99 4.91
C ALA A 7 -17.24 -5.51 3.64
N ASN A 8 -17.86 -4.62 2.85
CA ASN A 8 -18.51 -4.98 1.60
C ASN A 8 -17.49 -5.49 0.57
N LEU A 9 -16.33 -4.83 0.44
CA LEU A 9 -15.25 -5.29 -0.44
C LEU A 9 -14.75 -6.68 -0.03
N THR A 10 -14.53 -6.90 1.28
CA THR A 10 -14.14 -8.20 1.81
C THR A 10 -15.16 -9.29 1.49
N TYR A 11 -16.46 -8.98 1.62
CA TYR A 11 -17.54 -9.87 1.23
C TYR A 11 -17.49 -10.22 -0.27
N LEU A 12 -17.24 -9.24 -1.15
CA LEU A 12 -17.13 -9.47 -2.59
C LEU A 12 -15.95 -10.38 -2.93
N ASN A 13 -14.78 -10.15 -2.34
CA ASN A 13 -13.62 -11.03 -2.51
C ASN A 13 -13.97 -12.46 -2.07
N ASN A 14 -14.53 -12.63 -0.87
CA ASN A 14 -14.82 -13.96 -0.35
C ASN A 14 -15.86 -14.72 -1.17
N THR A 15 -16.88 -14.02 -1.66
CA THR A 15 -18.03 -14.60 -2.39
C THR A 15 -17.69 -14.90 -3.84
N TYR A 16 -17.04 -13.95 -4.54
CA TYR A 16 -16.82 -14.02 -5.99
C TYR A 16 -15.36 -14.31 -6.37
N LYS A 17 -14.45 -14.42 -5.39
CA LYS A 17 -13.00 -14.61 -5.59
C LYS A 17 -12.36 -13.53 -6.46
N VAL A 18 -12.89 -12.31 -6.39
CA VAL A 18 -12.34 -11.15 -7.08
C VAL A 18 -11.25 -10.54 -6.22
N GLU A 19 -10.07 -10.32 -6.83
CA GLU A 19 -8.97 -9.61 -6.20
C GLU A 19 -9.29 -8.11 -6.11
N ILE A 20 -9.00 -7.51 -4.96
CA ILE A 20 -9.32 -6.11 -4.69
C ILE A 20 -8.04 -5.34 -4.40
N LEU A 21 -7.73 -4.39 -5.28
CA LEU A 21 -6.66 -3.43 -5.09
C LEU A 21 -7.25 -2.08 -4.68
N ILE A 22 -6.82 -1.58 -3.51
CA ILE A 22 -7.22 -0.25 -3.01
C ILE A 22 -6.03 0.68 -3.15
N ILE A 23 -6.21 1.77 -3.90
CA ILE A 23 -5.21 2.84 -4.00
C ILE A 23 -5.53 3.87 -2.93
N ASN A 24 -4.52 4.23 -2.14
CA ASN A 24 -4.64 5.21 -1.07
C ASN A 24 -3.57 6.27 -1.19
N GLU A 25 -3.93 7.51 -0.88
CA GLU A 25 -2.98 8.61 -0.81
C GLU A 25 -2.36 8.65 0.60
N THR A 26 -1.05 8.91 0.66
CA THR A 26 -0.38 9.15 1.93
C THR A 26 -0.83 10.48 2.50
N SER A 27 -1.29 10.46 3.75
CA SER A 27 -1.57 11.68 4.51
C SER A 27 -0.37 12.01 5.38
N ARG A 28 -0.09 13.30 5.56
CA ARG A 28 0.95 13.77 6.48
C ARG A 28 0.29 14.17 7.78
N LYS A 29 0.73 13.57 8.88
CA LYS A 29 0.31 13.98 10.22
C LYS A 29 1.51 14.60 10.92
N SER A 30 1.38 15.88 11.28
CA SER A 30 2.34 16.59 12.11
C SER A 30 1.91 16.48 13.56
N GLN A 31 2.76 15.94 14.43
CA GLN A 31 2.54 15.86 15.86
C GLN A 31 3.88 16.16 16.56
N ASP A 32 3.88 17.08 17.52
CA ASP A 32 5.09 17.51 18.27
C ASP A 32 6.29 17.92 17.40
N GLY A 33 6.03 18.61 16.28
CA GLY A 33 7.07 19.07 15.35
C GLY A 33 7.62 17.98 14.42
N LEU A 34 7.21 16.72 14.59
CA LEU A 34 7.57 15.61 13.71
C LEU A 34 6.46 15.38 12.68
N THR A 35 6.83 15.38 11.40
CA THR A 35 5.90 15.01 10.32
C THR A 35 6.06 13.53 10.01
N THR A 36 5.00 12.77 10.25
CA THR A 36 4.95 11.34 9.94
C THR A 36 4.01 11.09 8.76
N GLU A 37 4.44 10.26 7.82
CA GLU A 37 3.55 9.78 6.76
C GLU A 37 2.70 8.63 7.30
N VAL A 38 1.39 8.80 7.24
CA VAL A 38 0.42 7.79 7.66
C VAL A 38 -0.56 7.51 6.54
N GLN A 39 -0.92 6.23 6.38
CA GLN A 39 -1.98 5.86 5.46
C GLN A 39 -3.30 6.48 5.91
N SER A 40 -4.00 7.13 4.97
CA SER A 40 -5.35 7.67 5.22
C SER A 40 -6.28 6.53 5.61
N GLY A 41 -7.06 6.69 6.69
CA GLY A 41 -7.91 5.63 7.26
C GLY A 41 -7.29 4.86 8.43
N GLY A 42 -6.00 5.04 8.73
CA GLY A 42 -5.36 4.62 9.98
C GLY A 42 -5.59 3.14 10.34
N LYS A 43 -5.83 2.88 11.63
CA LYS A 43 -6.01 1.50 12.16
C LYS A 43 -7.14 0.72 11.49
N VAL A 44 -8.17 1.40 10.97
CA VAL A 44 -9.28 0.72 10.28
C VAL A 44 -8.77 0.07 8.99
N MET A 45 -7.95 0.77 8.20
CA MET A 45 -7.34 0.17 7.01
C MET A 45 -6.45 -1.03 7.38
N THR A 46 -5.58 -0.86 8.37
CA THR A 46 -4.65 -1.92 8.82
C THR A 46 -5.39 -3.17 9.32
N TYR A 47 -6.60 -3.03 9.86
CA TYR A 47 -7.41 -4.17 10.30
C TYR A 47 -7.94 -5.00 9.12
N TRP A 48 -8.36 -4.36 8.02
CA TRP A 48 -9.04 -5.04 6.92
C TRP A 48 -8.12 -5.58 5.83
N ILE A 49 -6.92 -5.00 5.66
CA ILE A 49 -6.01 -5.38 4.58
C ILE A 49 -5.05 -6.47 5.03
N THR A 50 -4.81 -7.47 4.17
CA THR A 50 -3.80 -8.51 4.40
C THR A 50 -2.41 -8.07 3.94
N HIS A 51 -2.37 -7.29 2.86
CA HIS A 51 -1.17 -6.79 2.23
C HIS A 51 -1.21 -5.26 2.09
N ALA A 52 -0.07 -4.61 2.22
CA ALA A 52 0.13 -3.22 1.81
C ALA A 52 1.36 -3.10 0.91
N LEU A 53 1.25 -2.31 -0.14
CA LEU A 53 2.36 -1.98 -1.02
C LEU A 53 2.64 -0.47 -0.92
N LYS A 54 3.80 -0.11 -0.38
CA LYS A 54 4.30 1.27 -0.40
C LYS A 54 5.23 1.45 -1.58
N ILE A 55 5.07 2.56 -2.30
CA ILE A 55 5.92 2.94 -3.44
C ILE A 55 6.59 4.27 -3.12
N GLU A 56 7.92 4.29 -3.14
CA GLU A 56 8.72 5.46 -2.80
C GLU A 56 9.61 5.88 -3.97
N ARG A 57 9.82 7.19 -4.09
CA ARG A 57 10.78 7.75 -5.04
C ARG A 57 12.20 7.47 -4.57
N THR A 58 13.10 7.28 -5.51
CA THR A 58 14.54 7.21 -5.24
C THR A 58 15.23 8.45 -5.84
N ASN A 59 16.55 8.56 -5.64
CA ASN A 59 17.36 9.60 -6.28
C ASN A 59 17.46 9.42 -7.81
N VAL A 60 17.15 8.23 -8.33
CA VAL A 60 17.10 7.93 -9.76
C VAL A 60 15.68 8.11 -10.26
N LEU A 61 15.49 9.04 -11.21
CA LEU A 61 14.16 9.53 -11.62
C LEU A 61 13.21 8.41 -12.07
N ASN A 62 13.73 7.40 -12.77
CA ASN A 62 12.96 6.28 -13.29
C ASN A 62 13.05 5.03 -12.40
N GLU A 63 13.53 5.12 -11.16
CA GLU A 63 13.56 3.99 -10.22
C GLU A 63 12.61 4.27 -9.04
N ARG A 64 11.91 3.23 -8.59
CA ARG A 64 11.04 3.26 -7.40
C ARG A 64 11.42 2.14 -6.45
N ASN A 65 11.43 2.46 -5.17
CA ASN A 65 11.52 1.46 -4.10
C ASN A 65 10.10 0.98 -3.77
N PHE A 66 9.91 -0.33 -3.70
CA PHE A 66 8.67 -0.97 -3.32
C PHE A 66 8.87 -1.69 -2.00
N MET A 67 7.94 -1.48 -1.08
CA MET A 67 7.89 -2.17 0.19
C MET A 67 6.55 -2.88 0.29
N LEU A 68 6.56 -4.20 0.20
CA LEU A 68 5.40 -5.06 0.39
C LEU A 68 5.38 -5.54 1.83
N THR A 69 4.33 -5.20 2.56
CA THR A 69 4.09 -5.67 3.92
C THR A 69 2.97 -6.70 3.90
N HIS A 70 3.24 -7.88 4.44
CA HIS A 70 2.22 -8.88 4.76
C HIS A 70 1.92 -8.83 6.26
N PHE A 71 0.75 -8.32 6.64
CA PHE A 71 0.45 -8.01 8.03
C PHE A 71 0.25 -9.26 8.90
N ILE A 72 -0.28 -10.34 8.33
CA ILE A 72 -0.56 -11.58 9.07
C ILE A 72 0.76 -12.27 9.46
N GLU A 73 1.68 -12.42 8.51
CA GLU A 73 2.98 -13.07 8.76
C GLU A 73 4.03 -12.10 9.31
N LYS A 74 3.72 -10.80 9.35
CA LYS A 74 4.65 -9.72 9.73
C LYS A 74 5.93 -9.71 8.88
N ILE A 75 5.79 -10.09 7.61
CA ILE A 75 6.89 -10.11 6.65
C ILE A 75 6.90 -8.79 5.89
N ILE A 76 8.11 -8.26 5.68
CA ILE A 76 8.36 -7.10 4.82
C ILE A 76 9.33 -7.53 3.73
N LEU A 77 8.94 -7.30 2.48
CA LEU A 77 9.77 -7.51 1.31
C LEU A 77 10.05 -6.16 0.65
N GLU A 78 11.32 -5.85 0.46
CA GLU A 78 11.75 -4.64 -0.23
C GLU A 78 12.40 -4.99 -1.57
N PHE A 79 12.03 -4.28 -2.63
CA PHE A 79 12.58 -4.46 -3.96
C PHE A 79 12.48 -3.19 -4.80
N LYS A 80 13.32 -3.08 -5.83
CA LYS A 80 13.38 -1.91 -6.70
C LYS A 80 12.90 -2.26 -8.10
N LEU A 81 12.05 -1.40 -8.67
CA LEU A 81 11.63 -1.51 -10.06
C LEU A 81 11.97 -0.24 -10.84
N ILE A 82 12.30 -0.43 -12.12
CA ILE A 82 12.46 0.65 -13.10
C ILE A 82 11.09 0.95 -13.71
N MET A 83 10.69 2.21 -13.67
CA MET A 83 9.56 2.75 -14.39
C MET A 83 9.94 2.98 -15.86
N THR A 84 9.13 2.43 -16.75
CA THR A 84 9.27 2.53 -18.20
C THR A 84 7.97 3.07 -18.81
N LYS A 85 7.99 3.37 -20.11
CA LYS A 85 6.77 3.72 -20.86
C LYS A 85 5.68 2.63 -20.84
N ASN A 86 6.05 1.38 -20.52
CA ASN A 86 5.14 0.23 -20.49
C ASN A 86 4.82 -0.22 -19.05
N GLY A 87 5.11 0.60 -18.03
CA GLY A 87 4.95 0.23 -16.62
C GLY A 87 6.28 -0.16 -15.95
N PHE A 88 6.23 -1.03 -14.94
CA PHE A 88 7.39 -1.36 -14.12
C PHE A 88 8.10 -2.64 -14.57
N ARG A 89 9.44 -2.66 -14.45
CA ARG A 89 10.27 -3.86 -14.65
C ARG A 89 11.29 -4.04 -13.54
N LEU A 90 11.70 -5.27 -13.28
CA LEU A 90 12.82 -5.56 -12.38
C LEU A 90 14.11 -4.91 -12.92
N LEU A 91 14.95 -4.41 -12.01
CA LEU A 91 16.36 -4.18 -12.31
C LEU A 91 16.96 -5.54 -12.69
N LYS A 92 17.51 -5.66 -13.90
CA LYS A 92 18.37 -6.77 -14.28
C LYS A 92 19.80 -6.46 -13.89
#